data_AF-A0AAN8QW07-F1
#
_entry.id   AF-A0AAN8QW07-F1
#
_cell.length_a   1.000
_cell.length_b   1.000
_cell.length_c   1.000
_cell.angle_alpha   90.00
_cell.angle_beta   90.00
_cell.angle_gamma   90.00
#
_symmetry.space_group_name_H-M   'P 1'
#
loop_
_entity.id
_entity.type
_entity.pdbx_description
1 polymer ?
#
loop_
_entity_poly.entity_id
_entity_poly.type
_entity_poly.pdbx_seq_one_letter_code
_entity_poly.pdbx_strand_id
1 'polypeptide(L)'
;MANHLELVNELQQLDKVPSMERLRAAQKRRTQQLKRWAVYEKEMQSKKRKAEKRRNANHAAAMEAKRHVSFAASVALLEASARNDPEEVRYLLKNNVSPDLCNEDGLTALHQCLPLKARKIPDTV
;
A
#
# COMPACT_ATOMS: atom_id res chain seq x y z
N MET A 1 -21.65 -6.34 0.00
CA MET A 1 -20.65 -7.26 0.61
C MET A 1 -21.42 -8.46 1.15
N ALA A 2 -20.82 -9.65 1.20
CA ALA A 2 -21.50 -10.81 1.80
C ALA A 2 -21.59 -10.61 3.32
N ASN A 3 -22.74 -10.89 3.90
CA ASN A 3 -22.98 -10.76 5.34
C ASN A 3 -22.25 -11.89 6.09
N HIS A 4 -21.79 -11.63 7.31
CA HIS A 4 -21.12 -12.61 8.15
C HIS A 4 -21.95 -13.89 8.32
N LEU A 5 -23.26 -13.73 8.53
CA LEU A 5 -24.19 -14.85 8.68
C LEU A 5 -24.28 -15.73 7.42
N GLU A 6 -24.24 -15.13 6.23
CA GLU A 6 -24.25 -15.86 4.96
C GLU A 6 -22.97 -16.71 4.80
N LEU A 7 -21.82 -16.15 5.19
CA LEU A 7 -20.53 -16.84 5.14
C LEU A 7 -20.49 -18.04 6.11
N VAL A 8 -21.00 -17.86 7.34
CA VAL A 8 -21.03 -18.94 8.33
C VAL A 8 -21.92 -20.10 7.87
N ASN A 9 -23.11 -19.80 7.35
CA ASN A 9 -24.02 -20.82 6.80
C ASN A 9 -23.40 -21.56 5.61
N GLU A 10 -22.75 -20.84 4.70
CA GLU A 10 -22.08 -21.44 3.54
C GLU A 10 -20.94 -22.37 3.97
N LEU A 11 -20.14 -21.99 4.97
CA LEU A 11 -19.07 -22.84 5.50
C LEU A 11 -19.60 -24.15 6.10
N GLN A 12 -20.70 -24.10 6.85
CA GLN A 12 -21.35 -25.31 7.38
C GLN A 12 -21.85 -26.25 6.28
N GLN A 13 -22.30 -25.70 5.14
CA GLN A 13 -22.70 -26.50 3.98
C GLN A 13 -21.50 -27.08 3.25
N LEU A 14 -20.41 -26.31 3.14
CA LEU A 14 -19.18 -26.73 2.48
C LEU A 14 -18.50 -27.90 3.19
N ASP A 15 -18.64 -28.03 4.50
CA ASP A 15 -18.06 -29.15 5.26
C ASP A 15 -18.66 -30.52 4.88
N LYS A 16 -19.89 -30.51 4.34
CA LYS A 16 -20.63 -31.73 3.96
C LYS A 16 -20.37 -32.17 2.51
N VAL A 17 -19.68 -31.36 1.71
CA VAL A 17 -19.47 -31.64 0.27
C VAL A 17 -18.02 -32.05 -0.03
N PRO A 18 -17.78 -32.87 -1.07
CA PRO A 18 -16.45 -33.34 -1.43
C PRO A 18 -15.44 -32.21 -1.72
N SER A 19 -14.14 -32.46 -1.52
CA SER A 19 -13.06 -31.48 -1.71
C SER A 19 -13.06 -30.77 -3.06
N MET A 20 -13.40 -31.48 -4.14
CA MET A 20 -13.47 -30.88 -5.48
C MET A 20 -14.60 -29.86 -5.62
N GLU A 21 -15.75 -30.09 -4.97
CA GLU A 21 -16.87 -29.16 -4.98
C GLU A 21 -16.58 -27.93 -4.11
N ARG A 22 -15.92 -28.14 -2.96
CA ARG A 22 -15.39 -27.04 -2.13
C ARG A 22 -14.47 -26.11 -2.92
N LEU A 23 -13.56 -26.68 -3.71
CA LEU A 23 -12.64 -25.91 -4.56
C LEU A 23 -13.40 -25.07 -5.61
N ARG A 24 -14.37 -25.69 -6.30
CA ARG A 24 -15.21 -24.97 -7.28
C ARG A 24 -16.02 -23.85 -6.64
N ALA A 25 -16.58 -24.08 -5.45
CA ALA A 25 -17.31 -23.07 -4.69
C ALA A 25 -16.41 -21.89 -4.30
N ALA A 26 -15.19 -22.16 -3.81
CA ALA A 26 -14.21 -21.12 -3.48
C ALA A 26 -13.81 -20.28 -4.71
N GLN A 27 -13.55 -20.92 -5.85
CA GLN A 27 -13.23 -20.24 -7.12
C GLN A 27 -14.39 -19.34 -7.58
N LYS A 28 -15.62 -19.86 -7.53
CA LYS A 28 -16.84 -19.10 -7.88
C LYS A 28 -17.00 -17.89 -6.97
N ARG A 29 -16.80 -18.07 -5.66
CA ARG A 29 -16.88 -16.99 -4.66
C ARG A 29 -15.83 -15.91 -4.93
N ARG A 30 -14.57 -16.30 -5.15
CA ARG A 30 -13.49 -15.34 -5.44
C ARG A 30 -13.81 -14.52 -6.69
N THR A 31 -14.31 -15.17 -7.73
CA THR A 31 -14.74 -14.51 -8.97
C THR A 31 -15.84 -13.48 -8.70
N GLN A 32 -16.84 -13.82 -7.88
CA GLN A 32 -17.91 -12.89 -7.51
C GLN A 32 -17.39 -11.70 -6.67
N GLN A 33 -16.47 -11.94 -5.74
CA GLN A 33 -15.84 -10.89 -4.94
C GLN A 33 -15.11 -9.89 -5.83
N LEU A 34 -14.32 -10.37 -6.79
CA LEU A 34 -13.59 -9.51 -7.74
C LEU A 34 -14.55 -8.70 -8.63
N LYS A 35 -15.64 -9.30 -9.12
CA LYS A 35 -16.68 -8.57 -9.88
C LYS A 35 -17.32 -7.46 -9.06
N ARG A 36 -17.71 -7.75 -7.82
CA ARG A 36 -18.31 -6.76 -6.91
C ARG A 36 -17.31 -5.66 -6.55
N TRP A 37 -16.04 -6.02 -6.35
CA TRP A 37 -14.96 -5.07 -6.11
C TRP A 37 -14.79 -4.10 -7.28
N ALA A 38 -14.74 -4.60 -8.51
CA ALA A 38 -14.59 -3.75 -9.70
C ALA A 38 -15.73 -2.72 -9.85
N VAL A 39 -16.97 -3.09 -9.48
CA VAL A 39 -18.11 -2.15 -9.46
C VAL A 39 -17.92 -1.10 -8.35
N TYR A 40 -17.61 -1.56 -7.13
CA TYR A 40 -17.39 -0.68 -5.99
C TYR A 40 -16.25 0.34 -6.24
N GLU A 41 -15.16 -0.10 -6.88
CA GLU A 41 -14.04 0.77 -7.25
C GLU A 41 -14.47 1.88 -8.21
N LYS A 42 -15.28 1.55 -9.24
CA LYS A 42 -15.85 2.55 -10.17
C LYS A 42 -16.74 3.55 -9.44
N GLU A 43 -17.59 3.10 -8.51
CA GLU A 43 -18.43 3.96 -7.68
C GLU A 43 -17.63 4.87 -6.73
N MET A 44 -16.53 4.35 -6.17
CA MET A 44 -15.64 5.14 -5.32
C MET A 44 -14.90 6.21 -6.12
N GLN A 45 -14.42 5.88 -7.32
CA GLN A 45 -13.78 6.87 -8.20
C GLN A 45 -14.76 7.96 -8.64
N SER A 46 -16.01 7.61 -8.96
CA SER A 46 -17.03 8.61 -9.33
C SER A 46 -17.39 9.54 -8.15
N LYS A 47 -17.46 9.00 -6.93
CA LYS A 47 -17.63 9.80 -5.69
C LYS A 47 -16.44 10.71 -5.43
N LYS A 48 -15.19 10.22 -5.61
CA LYS A 48 -13.97 11.03 -5.46
C LYS A 48 -13.95 12.20 -6.45
N ARG A 49 -14.22 11.96 -7.74
CA ARG A 49 -14.31 13.02 -8.76
C ARG A 49 -15.39 14.06 -8.43
N LYS A 50 -16.55 13.61 -7.90
CA LYS A 50 -17.63 14.51 -7.45
C LYS A 50 -17.24 15.35 -6.23
N ALA A 51 -16.47 14.77 -5.30
CA ALA A 51 -15.96 15.46 -4.11
C ALA A 51 -14.82 16.44 -4.45
N GLU A 52 -13.97 16.09 -5.41
CA GLU A 52 -12.87 16.92 -5.91
C GLU A 52 -13.40 18.16 -6.63
N LYS A 53 -14.42 18.01 -7.49
CA LYS A 53 -15.11 19.15 -8.14
C LYS A 53 -15.72 20.16 -7.15
N ARG A 54 -15.96 19.74 -5.89
CA ARG A 54 -16.47 20.60 -4.80
C ARG A 54 -15.37 21.26 -3.96
N ARG A 55 -14.10 20.81 -4.05
CA ARG A 55 -12.98 21.25 -3.18
C ARG A 55 -11.99 22.19 -3.87
N ASN A 56 -12.44 22.95 -4.87
CA ASN A 56 -11.58 23.92 -5.55
C ASN A 56 -11.58 25.27 -4.79
N ALA A 57 -10.72 25.38 -3.78
CA ALA A 57 -10.24 26.67 -3.26
C ALA A 57 -8.94 26.59 -2.43
N ASN A 58 -8.61 25.48 -1.75
CA ASN A 58 -7.38 25.39 -0.92
C ASN A 58 -6.90 23.93 -0.76
N HIS A 59 -6.46 23.30 -1.86
CA HIS A 59 -6.15 21.87 -1.91
C HIS A 59 -4.85 21.49 -1.20
N ALA A 60 -3.81 22.33 -1.28
CA ALA A 60 -2.48 22.01 -0.74
C ALA A 60 -2.44 22.01 0.80
N ALA A 61 -2.93 23.07 1.45
CA ALA A 61 -2.96 23.16 2.91
C ALA A 61 -3.86 22.08 3.56
N ALA A 62 -4.94 21.69 2.89
CA ALA A 62 -5.83 20.64 3.37
C ALA A 62 -5.30 19.22 3.12
N MET A 63 -4.25 19.04 2.32
CA MET A 63 -3.58 17.76 2.13
C MET A 63 -2.54 17.51 3.23
N GLU A 64 -1.78 18.55 3.58
CA GLU A 64 -0.83 18.57 4.71
C GLU A 64 -1.53 18.23 6.03
N ALA A 65 -2.65 18.93 6.33
CA ALA A 65 -3.44 18.72 7.54
C ALA A 65 -4.16 17.36 7.61
N LYS A 66 -4.15 16.57 6.53
CA LYS A 66 -4.84 15.28 6.42
C LYS A 66 -3.89 14.09 6.47
N ARG A 67 -2.59 14.30 6.65
CA ARG A 67 -1.66 13.22 7.02
C ARG A 67 -1.77 12.98 8.51
N HIS A 68 -2.73 12.12 8.90
CA HIS A 68 -2.94 11.71 10.30
C HIS A 68 -1.89 10.72 10.82
N VAL A 69 -0.94 10.32 9.98
CA VAL A 69 0.10 9.34 10.33
C VAL A 69 1.45 9.94 9.95
N SER A 70 2.35 10.02 10.92
CA SER A 70 3.74 10.38 10.74
C SER A 70 4.63 9.25 11.27
N PHE A 71 5.82 9.14 10.70
CA PHE A 71 6.85 8.20 11.13
C PHE A 71 8.03 8.96 11.70
N ALA A 72 8.86 8.28 12.49
CA ALA A 72 10.11 8.84 12.96
C ALA A 72 10.99 9.24 11.76
N ALA A 73 11.73 10.34 11.90
CA ALA A 73 12.56 10.89 10.84
C ALA A 73 13.65 9.91 10.34
N SER A 74 14.17 9.07 11.23
CA SER A 74 15.12 8.00 10.88
C SER A 74 14.49 6.98 9.94
N VAL A 75 13.27 6.51 10.25
CA VAL A 75 12.53 5.56 9.41
C VAL A 75 12.23 6.18 8.05
N ALA A 76 11.74 7.42 8.01
CA ALA A 76 11.43 8.11 6.76
C ALA A 76 12.66 8.31 5.87
N LEU A 77 13.80 8.72 6.44
CA LEU A 77 15.03 8.94 5.69
C LEU A 77 15.60 7.64 5.13
N LEU A 78 15.63 6.58 5.95
CA LEU A 78 16.16 5.28 5.52
C LEU A 78 15.28 4.66 4.44
N GLU A 79 13.96 4.71 4.60
CA GLU A 79 13.02 4.16 3.62
C GLU A 79 13.07 4.90 2.27
N ALA A 80 13.10 6.24 2.28
CA ALA A 80 13.28 7.04 1.07
C ALA A 80 14.60 6.71 0.35
N SER A 81 15.67 6.46 1.12
CA SER A 81 16.97 6.05 0.59
C SER A 81 16.92 4.65 -0.04
N ALA A 82 16.27 3.68 0.62
CA ALA A 82 16.09 2.32 0.10
C ALA A 82 15.25 2.27 -1.18
N ARG A 83 14.26 3.17 -1.33
CA ARG A 83 13.44 3.30 -2.54
C ARG A 83 14.12 4.04 -3.70
N ASN A 84 15.32 4.58 -3.49
CA ASN A 84 16.00 5.44 -4.46
C ASN A 84 15.14 6.67 -4.84
N ASP A 85 14.58 7.35 -3.83
CA ASP A 85 13.81 8.59 -3.98
C ASP A 85 14.66 9.82 -3.55
N PRO A 86 15.50 10.37 -4.44
CA PRO A 86 16.41 11.46 -4.08
C PRO A 86 15.67 12.77 -3.76
N GLU A 87 14.45 12.94 -4.27
CA GLU A 87 13.65 14.15 -4.03
C GLU A 87 13.13 14.19 -2.59
N GLU A 88 12.64 13.05 -2.09
CA GLU A 88 12.19 12.91 -0.72
C GLU A 88 13.36 12.95 0.28
N VAL A 89 14.48 12.29 -0.04
CA VAL A 89 15.71 12.40 0.78
C VAL A 89 16.16 13.87 0.86
N ARG A 90 16.19 14.59 -0.27
CA ARG A 90 16.55 16.01 -0.28
C ARG A 90 15.57 16.86 0.53
N TYR A 91 14.27 16.55 0.47
CA TYR A 91 13.27 17.23 1.28
C TYR A 91 13.51 17.00 2.77
N LEU A 92 13.74 15.76 3.20
CA LEU A 92 13.98 15.42 4.60
C LEU A 92 15.24 16.11 5.14
N LEU A 93 16.34 16.09 4.37
CA LEU A 93 17.58 16.76 4.76
C LEU A 93 17.42 18.28 4.85
N LYS A 94 16.63 18.90 3.96
CA LYS A 94 16.29 20.34 4.04
C LYS A 94 15.43 20.68 5.27
N ASN A 95 14.70 19.72 5.82
CA ASN A 95 13.86 19.87 7.01
C ASN A 95 14.58 19.44 8.31
N ASN A 96 15.91 19.59 8.37
CA ASN A 96 16.74 19.31 9.54
C ASN A 96 16.74 17.85 10.01
N VAL A 97 16.44 16.89 9.14
CA VAL A 97 16.67 15.48 9.45
C VAL A 97 18.16 15.19 9.33
N SER A 98 18.77 14.65 10.38
CA SER A 98 20.19 14.32 10.38
C SER A 98 20.48 13.19 9.37
N PRO A 99 21.49 13.34 8.50
CA PRO A 99 21.90 12.28 7.56
C PRO A 99 22.52 11.07 8.26
N ASP A 100 22.98 11.25 9.50
CA ASP A 100 23.69 10.21 10.27
C ASP A 100 22.73 9.31 11.06
N LEU A 101 21.41 9.48 10.89
CA LEU A 101 20.43 8.58 11.46
C LEU A 101 20.64 7.17 10.92
N CYS A 102 20.66 6.21 11.84
CA CYS A 102 20.83 4.80 11.55
C CYS A 102 19.65 3.97 12.05
N ASN A 103 19.52 2.75 11.51
CA ASN A 103 18.62 1.74 12.05
C ASN A 103 19.24 1.04 13.28
N GLU A 104 18.54 0.04 13.81
CA GLU A 104 19.00 -0.76 14.96
C GLU A 104 20.32 -1.50 14.69
N ASP A 105 20.64 -1.76 13.42
CA ASP A 105 21.90 -2.39 12.98
C ASP A 105 23.05 -1.38 12.78
N GLY A 106 22.81 -0.08 12.98
CA GLY A 106 23.79 0.97 12.75
C GLY A 106 23.96 1.40 11.29
N LEU A 107 23.07 0.97 10.38
CA LEU A 107 23.10 1.33 8.96
C LEU A 107 22.43 2.68 8.71
N THR A 108 23.19 3.62 8.14
CA THR A 108 22.70 4.93 7.70
C THR A 108 22.09 4.90 6.29
N ALA A 109 21.47 6.01 5.88
CA ALA A 109 20.95 6.19 4.53
C ALA A 109 21.97 5.86 3.42
N LEU A 110 23.23 6.26 3.63
CA LEU A 110 24.31 5.99 2.68
C LEU A 110 24.57 4.48 2.52
N HIS A 111 24.54 3.73 3.63
CA HIS A 111 24.68 2.27 3.59
C HIS A 111 23.58 1.60 2.76
N GLN A 112 22.37 2.19 2.72
CA GLN A 112 21.24 1.65 1.97
C GLN A 112 21.26 2.03 0.48
N CYS A 113 21.84 3.18 0.13
CA CYS A 113 21.96 3.63 -1.26
C CYS A 113 23.02 2.86 -2.09
N LEU A 114 24.07 2.35 -1.44
CA LEU A 114 25.20 1.69 -2.10
C LEU A 114 24.92 0.25 -2.61
N PRO A 115 24.22 -0.65 -1.90
CA PRO A 115 24.04 -2.05 -2.32
C PRO A 115 23.18 -2.22 -3.59
N LEU A 116 22.46 -1.20 -4.03
CA LEU A 116 21.66 -1.26 -5.27
C LEU A 116 22.50 -1.10 -6.54
N LYS A 117 23.70 -0.51 -6.48
CA LYS A 117 24.60 -0.43 -7.64
C LYS A 117 25.27 -1.76 -7.99
N ALA A 118 25.35 -2.70 -7.05
CA ALA A 118 25.97 -4.01 -7.24
C ALA A 118 24.99 -5.14 -7.58
N ARG A 119 23.67 -4.89 -7.55
CA ARG A 119 22.63 -5.91 -7.81
C ARG A 119 22.04 -5.90 -9.22
N LYS A 120 22.73 -5.25 -10.17
CA LYS A 120 22.47 -5.40 -11.61
C LYS A 120 23.49 -6.37 -12.19
N ILE A 121 23.46 -7.62 -11.71
CA ILE A 121 24.05 -8.72 -12.44
C ILE A 121 23.10 -8.93 -13.63
N PRO A 122 23.51 -8.74 -14.89
CA PRO A 122 22.66 -9.13 -16.01
C PRO A 122 22.52 -10.65 -15.94
N ASP A 123 21.31 -11.13 -15.67
CA ASP A 123 20.97 -12.54 -15.86
C ASP A 123 21.19 -12.86 -17.35
N THR A 124 22.33 -13.48 -17.65
CA THR A 124 22.56 -14.17 -18.91
C THR A 124 21.74 -15.45 -18.91
N VAL A 125 20.72 -15.50 -19.76
CA VAL A 125 20.33 -16.65 -20.60
C VAL A 125 19.61 -16.16 -21.84
#